data_AF-A0A6I4XMX9-F1
#
_entry.id   AF-A0A6I4XMX9-F1
#
_cell.length_a   1.000
_cell.length_b   1.000
_cell.length_c   1.000
_cell.angle_alpha   90.00
_cell.angle_beta   90.00
_cell.angle_gamma   90.00
#
_symmetry.space_group_name_H-M   'P 1'
#
loop_
_entity.id
_entity.type
_entity.pdbx_description
1 polymer ?
#
loop_
_entity_poly.entity_id
_entity_poly.type
_entity_poly.pdbx_seq_one_letter_code
_entity_poly.pdbx_strand_id
1 'polypeptide(L)'
;VGVVGEILVKYSPTANNDIVRLLEEEGAEAVVPDIVGFMNYSLYNQIWKYENMGMSKQSKRLAEFAIKIIELVEKPMDKALRKSVRFDGIHSIYDMAADASKILSIGNHTGEGWFLTAEMIELLKHEVNNIVCMQPFGCLPNHI
;
A
#
# COMPACT_ATOMS: atom_id res chain seq x y z
N VAL A 1 1.53 -15.31 4.59
CA VAL A 1 0.69 -14.47 5.44
C VAL A 1 1.05 -13.02 5.16
N GLY A 2 0.10 -12.25 4.63
CA GLY A 2 0.28 -10.84 4.35
C GLY A 2 0.22 -10.01 5.62
N VAL A 3 1.10 -9.02 5.77
CA VAL A 3 1.08 -8.08 6.89
C VAL A 3 0.77 -6.70 6.34
N VAL A 4 -0.42 -6.19 6.65
CA VAL A 4 -0.90 -4.87 6.24
C VAL A 4 -1.21 -4.02 7.48
N GLY A 5 -1.42 -2.73 7.31
CA GLY A 5 -1.86 -1.86 8.39
C GLY A 5 -1.13 -0.52 8.47
N GLU A 6 -1.17 0.08 9.65
CA GLU A 6 -0.57 1.40 9.90
C GLU A 6 0.94 1.40 9.68
N ILE A 7 1.48 2.46 9.09
CA ILE A 7 2.86 2.51 8.61
C ILE A 7 3.89 2.16 9.69
N LEU A 8 3.78 2.69 10.90
CA LEU A 8 4.72 2.39 11.98
C LEU A 8 4.59 0.94 12.44
N VAL A 9 3.38 0.45 12.69
CA VAL A 9 3.16 -0.94 13.16
C VAL A 9 3.44 -1.95 12.04
N LYS A 10 3.28 -1.59 10.77
CA LYS A 10 3.60 -2.49 9.65
C LYS A 10 5.11 -2.74 9.52
N TYR A 11 5.93 -1.69 9.66
CA TYR A 11 7.36 -1.78 9.37
C TYR A 11 8.30 -1.83 10.59
N SER A 12 7.83 -1.47 11.79
CA SER A 12 8.68 -1.48 13.00
C SER A 12 8.50 -2.78 13.80
N PRO A 13 9.56 -3.63 13.90
CA PRO A 13 9.51 -4.84 14.73
C PRO A 13 9.17 -4.53 16.19
N THR A 14 9.63 -3.40 16.72
CA THR A 14 9.34 -2.97 18.09
C THR A 14 7.87 -2.61 18.29
N ALA A 15 7.22 -2.01 17.28
CA ALA A 15 5.82 -1.59 17.41
C ALA A 15 4.84 -2.77 17.24
N ASN A 16 5.27 -3.84 16.59
CA ASN A 16 4.39 -4.93 16.16
C ASN A 16 4.71 -6.29 16.79
N ASN A 17 5.57 -6.28 17.83
CA ASN A 17 6.07 -7.46 18.53
C ASN A 17 6.78 -8.46 17.60
N ASP A 18 7.51 -7.95 16.61
CA ASP A 18 8.29 -8.71 15.64
C ASP A 18 7.47 -9.80 14.93
N ILE A 19 6.26 -9.43 14.49
CA ILE A 19 5.30 -10.37 13.91
C ILE A 19 5.84 -11.11 12.69
N VAL A 20 6.71 -10.50 11.90
CA VAL A 20 7.34 -11.13 10.73
C VAL A 20 8.12 -12.35 11.18
N ARG A 21 9.00 -12.19 12.18
CA ARG A 21 9.78 -13.28 12.75
C ARG A 21 8.89 -14.34 13.39
N LEU A 22 7.84 -13.94 14.12
CA LEU A 22 6.90 -14.88 14.72
C LEU A 22 6.23 -15.76 13.65
N LEU A 23 5.76 -15.16 12.56
CA LEU A 23 5.15 -15.91 11.45
C LEU A 23 6.14 -16.88 10.79
N GLU A 24 7.38 -16.44 10.57
CA GLU A 24 8.43 -17.27 9.99
C GLU A 24 8.83 -18.43 10.91
N GLU A 25 8.91 -18.21 12.23
CA GLU A 25 9.20 -19.25 13.24
C GLU A 25 8.09 -20.31 13.29
N GLU A 26 6.84 -19.93 13.06
CA GLU A 26 5.68 -20.84 12.93
C GLU A 26 5.60 -21.52 11.54
N GLY A 27 6.55 -21.24 10.64
CA GLY A 27 6.65 -21.87 9.32
C GLY A 27 5.82 -21.20 8.22
N ALA A 28 5.30 -19.99 8.45
CA ALA A 28 4.62 -19.20 7.44
C ALA A 28 5.58 -18.27 6.69
N GLU A 29 5.36 -18.07 5.39
CA GLU A 29 6.03 -17.00 4.65
C GLU A 29 5.35 -15.66 4.96
N ALA A 30 6.08 -14.71 5.54
CA ALA A 30 5.58 -13.37 5.79
C ALA A 30 5.73 -12.49 4.53
N VAL A 31 4.62 -11.92 4.06
CA VAL A 31 4.59 -11.03 2.88
C VAL A 31 4.24 -9.63 3.35
N VAL A 32 5.20 -8.71 3.27
CA VAL A 32 5.02 -7.31 3.70
C VAL A 32 5.07 -6.40 2.48
N PRO A 33 3.99 -5.68 2.13
CA PRO A 33 4.00 -4.72 1.03
C PRO A 33 5.02 -3.60 1.24
N ASP A 34 5.57 -3.08 0.15
CA ASP A 34 6.66 -2.11 0.19
C ASP A 34 6.23 -0.70 0.64
N ILE A 35 7.18 0.07 1.14
CA ILE A 35 6.93 1.43 1.65
C ILE A 35 6.70 2.46 0.54
N VAL A 36 7.15 2.16 -0.69
CA VAL A 36 6.98 3.07 -1.84
C VAL A 36 5.52 3.12 -2.26
N GLY A 37 4.79 2.00 -2.13
CA GLY A 37 3.33 1.97 -2.25
C GLY A 37 2.64 3.03 -1.37
N PHE A 38 3.06 3.16 -0.10
CA PHE A 38 2.52 4.19 0.80
C PHE A 38 2.89 5.62 0.37
N MET A 39 4.10 5.82 -0.16
CA MET A 39 4.51 7.11 -0.72
C MET A 39 3.63 7.48 -1.94
N ASN A 40 3.44 6.52 -2.85
CA ASN A 40 2.58 6.69 -4.02
C ASN A 40 1.13 6.96 -3.62
N TYR A 41 0.58 6.26 -2.61
CA TYR A 41 -0.73 6.54 -2.02
C TYR A 41 -0.84 8.00 -1.54
N SER A 42 0.15 8.46 -0.78
CA SER A 42 0.16 9.83 -0.24
C SER A 42 0.15 10.89 -1.34
N LEU A 43 0.85 10.62 -2.45
CA LEU A 43 0.87 11.48 -3.64
C LEU A 43 -0.44 11.39 -4.43
N TYR A 44 -0.94 10.18 -4.67
CA TYR A 44 -2.19 9.93 -5.40
C TYR A 44 -3.38 10.63 -4.71
N ASN A 45 -3.41 10.62 -3.38
CA ASN A 45 -4.42 11.36 -2.61
C ASN A 45 -4.44 12.85 -2.93
N GLN A 46 -3.31 13.49 -3.27
CA GLN A 46 -3.28 14.90 -3.68
C GLN A 46 -3.94 15.11 -5.04
N ILE A 47 -3.78 14.14 -5.95
CA ILE A 47 -4.43 14.13 -7.27
C ILE A 47 -5.95 14.03 -7.07
N TRP A 48 -6.39 13.02 -6.30
CA TRP A 48 -7.81 12.80 -6.03
C TRP A 48 -8.46 14.01 -5.34
N LYS A 49 -7.79 14.59 -4.36
CA LYS A 49 -8.24 15.79 -3.63
C LYS A 49 -8.43 17.01 -4.54
N TYR A 50 -7.57 17.20 -5.54
CA TYR A 50 -7.76 18.26 -6.53
C TYR A 50 -9.02 18.03 -7.36
N GLU A 51 -9.20 16.80 -7.84
CA GLU A 51 -10.28 16.44 -8.76
C GLU A 51 -11.66 16.43 -8.11
N ASN A 52 -11.74 16.12 -6.82
CA ASN A 52 -13.02 15.88 -6.13
C ASN A 52 -13.30 16.87 -4.97
N MET A 53 -12.27 17.49 -4.37
CA MET A 53 -12.44 18.38 -3.21
C MET A 53 -12.06 19.85 -3.50
N GLY A 54 -11.70 20.18 -4.75
CA GLY A 54 -11.34 21.56 -5.12
C GLY A 54 -10.01 22.04 -4.52
N MET A 55 -9.10 21.11 -4.20
CA MET A 55 -7.78 21.44 -3.64
C MET A 55 -6.85 22.10 -4.68
N SER A 56 -5.60 22.42 -4.31
CA SER A 56 -4.68 23.17 -5.17
C SER A 56 -4.20 22.38 -6.40
N LYS A 57 -4.27 23.01 -7.58
CA LYS A 57 -3.72 22.46 -8.85
C LYS A 57 -2.21 22.26 -8.79
N GLN A 58 -1.51 23.08 -8.01
CA GLN A 58 -0.06 22.96 -7.84
C GLN A 58 0.29 21.66 -7.11
N SER A 59 -0.46 21.31 -6.06
CA SER A 59 -0.28 20.06 -5.33
C SER A 59 -0.48 18.84 -6.21
N LYS A 60 -1.53 18.84 -7.06
CA LYS A 60 -1.74 17.78 -8.06
C LYS A 60 -0.54 17.65 -9.01
N ARG A 61 -0.08 18.75 -9.61
CA ARG A 61 1.05 18.72 -10.56
C ARG A 61 2.34 18.19 -9.94
N LEU A 62 2.62 18.62 -8.70
CA LEU A 62 3.79 18.14 -7.97
C LEU A 62 3.67 16.63 -7.66
N ALA A 63 2.48 16.17 -7.26
CA ALA A 63 2.23 14.77 -7.00
C ALA A 63 2.36 13.90 -8.26
N GLU A 64 1.76 14.31 -9.37
CA GLU A 64 1.90 13.62 -10.67
C GLU A 64 3.36 13.56 -11.12
N PHE A 65 4.12 14.64 -10.92
CA PHE A 65 5.54 14.67 -11.24
C PHE A 65 6.35 13.72 -10.35
N ALA A 66 6.09 13.72 -9.04
CA ALA A 66 6.77 12.85 -8.08
C ALA A 66 6.49 11.36 -8.35
N ILE A 67 5.23 10.98 -8.63
CA ILE A 67 4.86 9.61 -9.01
C ILE A 67 5.65 9.18 -10.25
N LYS A 68 5.72 10.02 -11.29
CA LYS A 68 6.50 9.71 -12.51
C LYS A 68 7.98 9.51 -12.25
N ILE A 69 8.56 10.25 -11.30
CA ILE A 69 9.96 10.09 -10.91
C ILE A 69 10.14 8.76 -10.16
N ILE A 70 9.24 8.41 -9.24
CA ILE A 70 9.25 7.12 -8.54
C ILE A 70 9.17 5.98 -9.57
N GLU A 71 8.17 6.01 -10.46
CA GLU A 71 8.00 5.02 -11.53
C GLU A 71 9.25 4.89 -12.41
N LEU A 72 9.91 6.00 -12.75
CA LEU A 72 11.14 5.99 -13.54
C LEU A 72 12.28 5.27 -12.81
N VAL A 73 12.43 5.52 -11.51
CA VAL A 73 13.44 4.90 -10.65
C VAL A 73 13.16 3.42 -10.44
N GLU A 74 11.89 3.04 -10.28
CA GLU A 74 11.46 1.66 -10.07
C GLU A 74 11.48 0.82 -11.35
N LYS A 75 11.35 1.44 -12.53
CA LYS A 75 11.24 0.74 -13.82
C LYS A 75 12.31 -0.33 -14.08
N PRO A 76 13.61 -0.13 -13.79
CA PRO A 76 14.61 -1.18 -13.96
C PRO A 76 14.40 -2.36 -13.02
N MET A 77 13.97 -2.09 -11.77
CA MET A 77 13.64 -3.10 -10.77
C MET A 77 12.39 -3.89 -11.19
N ASP A 78 11.30 -3.21 -11.55
CA ASP A 78 10.08 -3.84 -12.05
C ASP A 78 10.36 -4.76 -13.25
N LYS A 79 11.18 -4.29 -14.21
CA LYS A 79 11.59 -5.11 -15.36
C LYS A 79 12.37 -6.37 -14.95
N ALA A 80 13.17 -6.31 -13.90
CA ALA A 80 13.91 -7.46 -13.39
C ALA A 80 12.98 -8.43 -12.64
N LEU A 81 12.08 -7.90 -11.81
CA LEU A 81 11.09 -8.67 -11.07
C LEU A 81 10.17 -9.44 -12.01
N ARG A 82 9.58 -8.79 -13.02
CA ARG A 82 8.70 -9.44 -14.02
C ARG A 82 9.38 -10.51 -14.88
N LYS A 83 10.72 -10.52 -14.94
CA LYS A 83 11.49 -11.58 -15.62
C LYS A 83 11.84 -12.74 -14.70
N SER A 84 11.68 -12.55 -13.40
CA SER A 84 11.90 -13.58 -12.39
C SER A 84 10.81 -14.65 -12.49
N VAL A 85 11.17 -15.87 -12.09
CA VAL A 85 10.20 -16.94 -11.83
C VAL A 85 9.77 -16.98 -10.36
N ARG A 86 10.36 -16.13 -9.52
CA ARG A 86 10.18 -16.10 -8.06
C ARG A 86 9.43 -14.87 -7.55
N PHE A 87 9.37 -13.80 -8.32
CA PHE A 87 8.86 -12.51 -7.85
C PHE A 87 7.93 -11.91 -8.87
N ASP A 88 6.94 -11.18 -8.37
CA ASP A 88 6.01 -10.41 -9.18
C ASP A 88 6.50 -8.98 -9.41
N GLY A 89 6.00 -8.37 -10.48
CA GLY A 89 6.25 -6.96 -10.77
C GLY A 89 5.58 -6.04 -9.74
N ILE A 90 6.01 -4.78 -9.78
CA ILE A 90 5.46 -3.71 -8.94
C ILE A 90 4.10 -3.31 -9.51
N HIS A 91 3.12 -3.09 -8.63
CA HIS A 91 1.77 -2.67 -9.02
C HIS A 91 1.67 -1.16 -9.05
N SER A 92 0.96 -0.64 -10.05
CA SER A 92 0.75 0.80 -10.15
C SER A 92 -0.26 1.26 -9.10
N ILE A 93 -0.02 2.42 -8.49
CA ILE A 93 -0.98 3.03 -7.57
C ILE A 93 -2.35 3.31 -8.22
N TYR A 94 -2.36 3.52 -9.55
CA TYR A 94 -3.59 3.70 -10.31
C TYR A 94 -4.41 2.40 -10.39
N ASP A 95 -3.74 1.26 -10.57
CA ASP A 95 -4.38 -0.06 -10.58
C ASP A 95 -4.90 -0.42 -9.20
N MET A 96 -4.10 -0.18 -8.16
CA MET A 96 -4.49 -0.33 -6.75
C MET A 96 -5.73 0.50 -6.40
N ALA A 97 -5.77 1.77 -6.82
CA ALA A 97 -6.93 2.63 -6.63
C ALA A 97 -8.16 2.12 -7.42
N ALA A 98 -7.98 1.66 -8.65
CA ALA A 98 -9.06 1.08 -9.43
C ALA A 98 -9.64 -0.17 -8.78
N ASP A 99 -8.81 -1.02 -8.18
CA ASP A 99 -9.26 -2.20 -7.45
C ASP A 99 -9.97 -1.87 -6.15
N ALA A 100 -9.39 -1.00 -5.31
CA ALA A 100 -10.02 -0.56 -4.07
C ALA A 100 -11.37 0.12 -4.31
N SER A 101 -11.52 0.84 -5.44
CA SER A 101 -12.76 1.54 -5.80
C SER A 101 -13.97 0.61 -5.98
N LYS A 102 -13.72 -0.69 -6.20
CA LYS A 102 -14.77 -1.72 -6.32
C LYS A 102 -15.38 -2.09 -4.96
N ILE A 103 -14.64 -1.84 -3.87
CA ILE A 103 -15.04 -2.19 -2.50
C ILE A 103 -15.45 -0.95 -1.71
N LEU A 104 -14.72 0.15 -1.85
CA LEU A 104 -14.99 1.38 -1.10
C LEU A 104 -14.60 2.64 -1.89
N SER A 105 -15.09 3.79 -1.43
CA SER A 105 -14.75 5.08 -2.04
C SER A 105 -13.29 5.45 -1.84
N ILE A 106 -12.60 5.81 -2.92
CA ILE A 106 -11.23 6.35 -2.90
C ILE A 106 -11.15 7.68 -2.13
N GLY A 107 -12.27 8.33 -1.82
CA GLY A 107 -12.30 9.47 -0.91
C GLY A 107 -12.02 9.13 0.55
N ASN A 108 -11.98 7.85 0.94
CA ASN A 108 -11.64 7.44 2.30
C ASN A 108 -10.13 7.59 2.53
N HIS A 109 -9.73 8.72 3.11
CA HIS A 109 -8.32 9.04 3.37
C HIS A 109 -7.95 9.00 4.85
N THR A 110 -8.88 8.63 5.74
CA THR A 110 -8.62 8.65 7.18
C THR A 110 -7.78 7.44 7.58
N GLY A 111 -6.71 7.64 8.35
CA GLY A 111 -5.73 6.58 8.61
C GLY A 111 -5.05 6.14 7.31
N GLU A 112 -4.95 4.83 7.10
CA GLU A 112 -4.47 4.23 5.85
C GLU A 112 -5.53 4.32 4.74
N GLY A 113 -6.79 4.62 5.10
CA GLY A 113 -7.86 4.90 4.16
C GLY A 113 -8.10 3.76 3.18
N TRP A 114 -8.31 4.11 1.91
CA TRP A 114 -8.53 3.15 0.83
C TRP A 114 -7.30 2.29 0.50
N PHE A 115 -6.10 2.72 0.89
CA PHE A 115 -4.87 2.01 0.57
C PHE A 115 -4.77 0.67 1.28
N LEU A 116 -5.24 0.59 2.53
CA LEU A 116 -5.27 -0.67 3.27
C LEU A 116 -6.06 -1.75 2.52
N THR A 117 -7.23 -1.38 2.00
CA THR A 117 -8.05 -2.28 1.19
C THR A 117 -7.38 -2.63 -0.14
N ALA A 118 -6.67 -1.68 -0.76
CA ALA A 118 -5.91 -1.95 -1.96
C ALA A 118 -4.79 -2.99 -1.72
N GLU A 119 -4.02 -2.84 -0.65
CA GLU A 119 -2.98 -3.81 -0.26
C GLU A 119 -3.57 -5.20 0.01
N MET A 120 -4.74 -5.26 0.68
CA MET A 120 -5.43 -6.54 0.89
C MET A 120 -5.86 -7.20 -0.42
N ILE A 121 -6.42 -6.44 -1.36
CA ILE A 121 -6.82 -6.98 -2.67
C ILE A 121 -5.60 -7.45 -3.46
N GLU A 122 -4.50 -6.70 -3.42
CA GLU A 122 -3.25 -7.06 -4.09
C GLU A 122 -2.69 -8.37 -3.53
N LEU A 123 -2.63 -8.53 -2.21
CA LEU A 123 -2.22 -9.77 -1.56
C LEU A 123 -3.08 -10.96 -1.99
N LEU A 124 -4.40 -10.78 -2.05
CA LEU A 124 -5.31 -11.83 -2.51
C LEU A 124 -5.10 -12.20 -3.99
N LYS A 125 -4.74 -11.24 -4.85
CA LYS A 125 -4.39 -11.52 -6.26
C LYS A 125 -3.12 -12.35 -6.40
N HIS A 126 -2.21 -12.26 -5.44
CA HIS A 126 -0.98 -13.06 -5.35
C HIS A 126 -1.14 -14.32 -4.49
N GLU A 127 -2.38 -14.78 -4.30
CA GLU A 127 -2.71 -16.01 -3.57
C GLU A 127 -2.29 -15.99 -2.09
N VAL A 128 -2.05 -14.79 -1.52
CA VAL A 128 -1.78 -14.59 -0.09
C VAL A 128 -3.10 -14.48 0.68
N ASN A 129 -3.70 -15.65 0.95
CA ASN A 129 -5.07 -15.75 1.49
C ASN A 129 -5.21 -15.44 2.99
N ASN A 130 -4.10 -15.45 3.74
CA ASN A 130 -4.09 -15.12 5.17
C ASN A 130 -3.47 -13.75 5.35
N ILE A 131 -4.23 -12.80 5.90
CA ILE A 131 -3.80 -11.40 6.07
C ILE A 131 -3.96 -10.99 7.53
N VAL A 132 -2.88 -10.49 8.12
CA VAL A 132 -2.89 -9.83 9.43
C VAL A 132 -2.94 -8.32 9.21
N CYS A 133 -3.96 -7.67 9.77
CA CYS A 133 -4.09 -6.22 9.78
C CYS A 133 -3.56 -5.67 11.12
N MET A 134 -2.44 -4.96 11.06
CA MET A 134 -1.74 -4.40 12.20
C MET A 134 -2.16 -2.95 12.45
N GLN A 135 -2.82 -2.69 13.57
CA GLN A 135 -3.31 -1.37 13.93
C GLN A 135 -2.91 -1.01 15.36
N PRO A 136 -2.50 0.24 15.63
CA PRO A 136 -2.29 0.69 16.98
C PRO A 136 -3.63 0.75 17.72
N PHE A 137 -3.59 0.44 19.02
CA PHE A 137 -4.78 0.54 19.87
C PHE A 137 -5.30 1.99 19.87
N GLY A 138 -6.58 2.16 19.54
CA GLY A 138 -7.23 3.48 19.50
C GLY A 138 -7.10 4.22 18.16
N CYS A 139 -6.66 3.56 17.08
CA CYS A 139 -6.73 4.11 15.73
C CYS A 139 -8.18 4.21 15.23
N LEU A 140 -8.93 5.23 15.70
CA LEU A 140 -10.33 5.48 15.34
C LEU A 140 -10.61 5.54 13.83
N PRO A 141 -9.72 6.11 12.98
CA PRO A 141 -9.90 6.11 11.53
C PRO A 141 -9.99 4.75 10.87
N ASN A 142 -9.33 3.75 11.46
CA ASN A 142 -9.19 2.41 10.88
C ASN A 142 -9.90 1.33 11.71
N HIS A 143 -10.66 1.74 12.74
CA HIS A 143 -11.65 0.89 13.36
C HIS A 143 -12.82 0.71 12.39
N ILE A 144 -12.87 -0.46 11.76
CA ILE A 144 -14.02 -0.97 11.00
C ILE A 144 -15.07 -1.48 11.98
#